data_AF-A0A968MFP8-F1
#
_entry.id   AF-A0A968MFP8-F1
#
_cell.length_a   1.000
_cell.length_b   1.000
_cell.length_c   1.000
_cell.angle_alpha   90.00
_cell.angle_beta   90.00
_cell.angle_gamma   90.00
#
_symmetry.space_group_name_H-M   'P 1'
#
loop_
_entity.id
_entity.type
_entity.pdbx_description
1 polymer ?
#
loop_
_entity_poly.entity_id
_entity_poly.type
_entity_poly.pdbx_seq_one_letter_code
_entity_poly.pdbx_strand_id
1 'polypeptide(L)'
;MQEWEQQPDEGASAFAAAQTYFAMGRQRSQRRVAEQCQHSLSIVQRWAKRHRWMERARAYDTYCGQQRAAKLRQQHEFAAQETARKWQERMADECEAEWQTAHALTSKANEMLARPLEEARWTWRDAVAMLREAARMAHEAAEAATEAAAVAAEQSGELTVRVEYVGETLDEEHTATGADT
;
A
#
# COMPACT_ATOMS: atom_id res chain seq x y z
N MET A 1 -18.64 18.51 -17.87
CA MET A 1 -19.60 17.63 -18.56
C MET A 1 -18.80 16.74 -19.48
N GLN A 2 -18.85 15.43 -19.28
CA GLN A 2 -18.10 14.48 -20.09
C GLN A 2 -18.76 14.36 -21.48
N GLU A 3 -17.96 14.20 -22.53
CA GLU A 3 -18.45 14.27 -23.91
C GLU A 3 -19.56 13.23 -24.22
N TRP A 4 -19.54 12.09 -23.53
CA TRP A 4 -20.52 11.00 -23.69
C TRP A 4 -21.80 11.16 -22.87
N GLU A 5 -21.92 12.19 -22.02
CA GLU A 5 -23.15 12.46 -21.25
C GLU A 5 -24.30 12.96 -22.15
N GLN A 6 -25.52 12.99 -21.60
CA GLN A 6 -26.70 13.47 -22.31
C GLN A 6 -26.54 14.94 -22.68
N GLN A 7 -26.74 15.27 -23.95
CA GLN A 7 -26.69 16.67 -24.39
C GLN A 7 -28.02 17.40 -24.07
N PRO A 8 -28.00 18.72 -23.83
CA PRO A 8 -29.22 19.48 -23.51
C PRO A 8 -30.32 19.40 -24.57
N ASP A 9 -29.96 19.20 -25.85
CA ASP A 9 -30.89 19.04 -26.97
C ASP A 9 -31.13 17.57 -27.37
N GLU A 10 -30.59 16.61 -26.61
CA GLU A 10 -30.74 15.17 -26.83
C GLU A 10 -31.88 14.62 -25.96
N GLY A 11 -32.99 14.22 -26.59
CA GLY A 11 -34.11 13.58 -25.90
C GLY A 11 -33.71 12.23 -25.27
N ALA A 12 -34.42 11.83 -24.21
CA ALA A 12 -34.10 10.63 -23.43
C ALA A 12 -33.99 9.35 -24.29
N SER A 13 -34.86 9.15 -25.29
CA SER A 13 -34.80 8.00 -26.20
C SER A 13 -33.54 8.01 -27.08
N ALA A 14 -33.14 9.19 -27.57
CA ALA A 14 -31.92 9.33 -28.35
C ALA A 14 -30.69 9.03 -27.47
N PHE A 15 -30.67 9.55 -26.24
CA PHE A 15 -29.58 9.29 -25.30
C PHE A 15 -29.50 7.81 -24.87
N ALA A 16 -30.63 7.15 -24.61
CA ALA A 16 -30.67 5.72 -24.30
C ALA A 16 -30.13 4.86 -25.45
N ALA A 17 -30.48 5.20 -26.69
CA ALA A 17 -29.91 4.57 -27.87
C ALA A 17 -28.40 4.86 -28.04
N ALA A 18 -27.95 6.07 -27.70
CA ALA A 18 -26.55 6.44 -27.68
C ALA A 18 -25.75 5.61 -26.65
N GLN A 19 -26.27 5.46 -25.43
CA GLN A 19 -25.65 4.61 -24.40
C GLN A 19 -25.55 3.15 -24.86
N THR A 20 -26.59 2.63 -25.51
CA THR A 20 -26.57 1.29 -26.11
C THR A 20 -25.47 1.18 -27.18
N TYR A 21 -25.35 2.19 -28.05
CA TYR A 21 -24.28 2.27 -29.03
C TYR A 21 -22.88 2.32 -28.38
N PHE A 22 -22.72 3.07 -27.28
CA PHE A 22 -21.46 3.16 -26.55
C PHE A 22 -21.12 1.83 -25.87
N ALA A 23 -22.09 1.12 -25.29
CA ALA A 23 -21.84 -0.17 -24.65
C ALA A 23 -21.37 -1.27 -25.63
N MET A 24 -21.70 -1.17 -26.92
CA MET A 24 -21.32 -2.18 -27.94
C MET A 24 -19.82 -2.22 -28.29
N GLY A 25 -19.01 -1.25 -27.86
CA GLY A 25 -17.54 -1.31 -27.96
C GLY A 25 -17.00 -1.47 -29.40
N ARG A 26 -16.36 -2.59 -29.73
CA ARG A 26 -15.82 -2.84 -31.09
C ARG A 26 -16.87 -3.32 -32.09
N GLN A 27 -18.00 -3.82 -31.62
CA GLN A 27 -19.06 -4.39 -32.47
C GLN A 27 -20.23 -3.42 -32.70
N ARG A 28 -19.98 -2.10 -32.57
CA ARG A 28 -21.05 -1.09 -32.66
C ARG A 28 -21.69 -1.12 -34.02
N SER A 29 -23.01 -1.05 -34.03
CA SER A 29 -23.80 -0.99 -35.25
C SER A 29 -25.10 -0.24 -34.99
N GLN A 30 -25.34 0.82 -35.77
CA GLN A 30 -26.59 1.57 -35.70
C GLN A 30 -27.80 0.68 -36.04
N ARG A 31 -27.62 -0.36 -36.86
CA ARG A 31 -28.66 -1.36 -37.15
C ARG A 31 -29.01 -2.19 -35.92
N ARG A 32 -28.00 -2.69 -35.20
CA ARG A 32 -28.22 -3.44 -33.96
C ARG A 32 -28.85 -2.57 -32.87
N VAL A 33 -28.45 -1.30 -32.78
CA VAL A 33 -29.09 -0.34 -31.86
C VAL A 33 -30.55 -0.10 -32.23
N ALA A 34 -30.87 0.06 -33.52
CA ALA A 34 -32.24 0.22 -33.99
C ALA A 34 -33.11 -1.00 -33.63
N GLU A 35 -32.60 -2.21 -33.83
CA GLU A 35 -33.25 -3.46 -33.43
C GLU A 35 -33.45 -3.55 -31.90
N GLN A 36 -32.40 -3.28 -31.12
CA GLN A 36 -32.42 -3.43 -29.66
C GLN A 36 -33.29 -2.35 -28.97
N CYS A 37 -33.30 -1.13 -29.50
CA CYS A 37 -34.09 -0.02 -28.96
C CYS A 37 -35.47 0.10 -29.62
N GLN A 38 -35.86 -0.82 -30.51
CA GLN A 38 -37.14 -0.82 -31.23
C GLN A 38 -37.43 0.52 -31.96
N HIS A 39 -36.40 1.06 -32.60
CA HIS A 39 -36.48 2.29 -33.38
C HIS A 39 -36.15 2.02 -34.85
N SER A 40 -36.60 2.89 -35.75
CA SER A 40 -36.24 2.77 -37.15
C SER A 40 -34.76 3.08 -37.36
N LEU A 41 -34.12 2.39 -38.31
CA LEU A 41 -32.71 2.68 -38.63
C LEU A 41 -32.50 4.14 -39.05
N SER A 42 -33.48 4.75 -39.74
CA SER A 42 -33.36 6.13 -40.21
C SER A 42 -33.36 7.15 -39.05
N ILE A 43 -34.15 6.94 -37.99
CA ILE A 43 -34.15 7.85 -36.85
C ILE A 43 -32.87 7.71 -36.02
N VAL A 44 -32.37 6.48 -35.86
CA VAL A 44 -31.09 6.21 -35.18
C VAL A 44 -29.92 6.84 -35.94
N GLN A 45 -29.87 6.71 -37.28
CA GLN A 45 -28.85 7.36 -38.11
C GLN A 45 -28.89 8.88 -37.97
N ARG A 46 -30.09 9.47 -37.93
CA ARG A 46 -30.28 10.90 -37.72
C ARG A 46 -29.75 11.35 -36.37
N TRP A 47 -30.10 10.64 -35.29
CA TRP A 47 -29.59 10.93 -33.93
C TRP A 47 -28.08 10.78 -33.86
N ALA A 48 -27.54 9.69 -34.41
CA ALA A 48 -26.11 9.43 -34.39
C ALA A 48 -25.30 10.52 -35.08
N LYS A 49 -25.80 11.05 -36.20
CA LYS A 49 -25.18 12.18 -36.90
C LYS A 49 -25.36 13.49 -36.14
N ARG A 50 -26.57 13.79 -35.65
CA ARG A 50 -26.87 15.04 -34.94
C ARG A 50 -26.06 15.17 -33.66
N HIS A 51 -25.98 14.11 -32.87
CA HIS A 51 -25.34 14.11 -31.56
C HIS A 51 -23.94 13.48 -31.57
N ARG A 52 -23.29 13.38 -32.74
CA ARG A 52 -21.87 12.99 -32.87
C ARG A 52 -21.50 11.72 -32.09
N TRP A 53 -22.28 10.66 -32.28
CA TRP A 53 -22.12 9.44 -31.48
C TRP A 53 -20.75 8.77 -31.64
N MET A 54 -20.06 8.95 -32.77
CA MET A 54 -18.74 8.34 -32.99
C MET A 54 -17.68 8.97 -32.08
N GLU A 55 -17.66 10.29 -31.99
CA GLU A 55 -16.75 11.04 -31.13
C GLU A 55 -17.00 10.72 -29.66
N ARG A 56 -18.28 10.72 -29.26
CA ARG A 56 -18.70 10.37 -27.90
C ARG A 56 -18.37 8.93 -27.54
N ALA A 57 -18.53 7.99 -28.48
CA ALA A 57 -18.16 6.59 -28.29
C ALA A 57 -16.65 6.43 -28.03
N ARG A 58 -15.79 7.21 -28.72
CA ARG A 58 -14.34 7.20 -28.48
C ARG A 58 -13.99 7.74 -27.10
N ALA A 59 -14.64 8.82 -26.68
CA ALA A 59 -14.46 9.40 -25.36
C ALA A 59 -14.89 8.40 -24.25
N TYR A 60 -16.04 7.75 -24.44
CA TYR A 60 -16.53 6.69 -23.56
C TYR A 60 -15.57 5.49 -23.50
N ASP A 61 -15.04 5.03 -24.64
CA ASP A 61 -14.06 3.93 -24.69
C ASP A 61 -12.78 4.27 -23.91
N THR A 62 -12.32 5.51 -24.03
CA THR A 62 -11.14 6.02 -23.32
C THR A 62 -11.38 6.00 -21.83
N TYR A 63 -12.52 6.54 -21.38
CA TYR A 63 -12.93 6.50 -19.98
C TYR A 63 -13.02 5.07 -19.44
N CYS A 64 -13.72 4.17 -20.14
CA CYS A 64 -13.79 2.77 -19.72
C CYS A 64 -12.40 2.11 -19.68
N GLY A 65 -11.49 2.48 -20.59
CA GLY A 65 -10.09 2.05 -20.58
C GLY A 65 -9.36 2.50 -19.32
N GLN A 66 -9.48 3.79 -18.97
CA GLN A 66 -8.89 4.36 -17.76
C GLN A 66 -9.43 3.69 -16.50
N GLN A 67 -10.74 3.46 -16.41
CA GLN A 67 -11.37 2.79 -15.27
C GLN A 67 -10.90 1.33 -15.13
N ARG A 68 -10.80 0.59 -16.22
CA ARG A 68 -10.23 -0.77 -16.21
C ARG A 68 -8.78 -0.77 -15.75
N ALA A 69 -7.97 0.16 -16.25
CA ALA A 69 -6.57 0.28 -15.85
C ALA A 69 -6.43 0.66 -14.37
N ALA A 70 -7.28 1.57 -13.86
CA ALA A 70 -7.31 1.92 -12.44
C ALA A 70 -7.68 0.74 -11.56
N LYS A 71 -8.72 -0.01 -11.92
CA LYS A 71 -9.12 -1.23 -11.20
C LYS A 71 -8.02 -2.28 -11.21
N LEU A 72 -7.35 -2.48 -12.34
CA LEU A 72 -6.24 -3.41 -12.44
C LEU A 72 -5.06 -2.98 -11.56
N ARG A 73 -4.71 -1.69 -11.54
CA ARG A 73 -3.68 -1.15 -10.62
C ARG A 73 -4.02 -1.43 -9.16
N GLN A 74 -5.26 -1.16 -8.75
CA GLN A 74 -5.72 -1.44 -7.38
C GLN A 74 -5.63 -2.94 -7.04
N GLN A 75 -5.99 -3.82 -7.97
CA GLN A 75 -5.87 -5.27 -7.77
C GLN A 75 -4.41 -5.72 -7.61
N HIS A 76 -3.50 -5.17 -8.43
CA HIS A 76 -2.07 -5.46 -8.30
C HIS A 76 -1.49 -4.93 -7.00
N GLU A 77 -1.87 -3.72 -6.59
CA GLU A 77 -1.43 -3.11 -5.34
C GLU A 77 -1.90 -3.94 -4.14
N PHE A 78 -3.18 -4.32 -4.09
CA PHE A 78 -3.70 -5.18 -3.04
C PHE A 78 -2.99 -6.54 -3.00
N ALA A 79 -2.75 -7.17 -4.17
CA ALA A 79 -2.02 -8.43 -4.24
C ALA A 79 -0.55 -8.30 -3.80
N ALA A 80 0.07 -7.16 -4.10
CA ALA A 80 1.43 -6.85 -3.66
C ALA A 80 1.48 -6.66 -2.13
N GLN A 81 0.52 -5.93 -1.55
CA GLN A 81 0.39 -5.75 -0.10
C GLN A 81 0.16 -7.09 0.61
N GLU A 82 -0.73 -7.94 0.10
CA GLU A 82 -0.98 -9.26 0.67
C GLU A 82 0.26 -10.16 0.63
N THR A 83 1.00 -10.12 -0.48
CA THR A 83 2.26 -10.84 -0.61
C THR A 83 3.29 -10.29 0.38
N ALA A 84 3.45 -8.97 0.46
CA ALA A 84 4.38 -8.31 1.37
C ALA A 84 4.07 -8.67 2.83
N ARG A 85 2.80 -8.64 3.23
CA ARG A 85 2.34 -9.04 4.57
C ARG A 85 2.74 -10.48 4.90
N LYS A 86 2.50 -11.42 3.99
CA LYS A 86 2.90 -12.82 4.20
C LYS A 86 4.41 -13.00 4.37
N TRP A 87 5.21 -12.23 3.64
CA TRP A 87 6.66 -12.27 3.79
C TRP A 87 7.10 -11.60 5.10
N GLN A 88 6.44 -10.52 5.53
CA GLN A 88 6.68 -9.92 6.85
C GLN A 88 6.38 -10.92 7.98
N GLU A 89 5.25 -11.62 7.92
CA GLU A 89 4.89 -12.67 8.89
C GLU A 89 5.97 -13.77 8.94
N ARG A 90 6.43 -14.25 7.78
CA ARG A 90 7.51 -15.26 7.72
C ARG A 90 8.82 -14.76 8.31
N MET A 91 9.21 -13.52 8.01
CA MET A 91 10.43 -12.93 8.57
C MET A 91 10.31 -12.77 10.09
N ALA A 92 9.13 -12.41 10.60
CA ALA A 92 8.89 -12.35 12.04
C ALA A 92 8.99 -13.74 12.68
N ASP A 93 8.40 -14.76 12.07
CA ASP A 93 8.52 -16.15 12.54
C ASP A 93 9.97 -16.64 12.53
N GLU A 94 10.76 -16.30 11.50
CA GLU A 94 12.18 -16.63 11.40
C GLU A 94 13.01 -15.91 12.47
N CYS A 95 12.81 -14.60 12.65
CA CYS A 95 13.48 -13.82 13.71
C CYS A 95 13.17 -14.38 15.11
N GLU A 96 11.91 -14.75 15.37
CA GLU A 96 11.52 -15.35 16.63
C GLU A 96 12.17 -16.73 16.82
N ALA A 97 12.24 -17.56 15.79
CA ALA A 97 12.90 -18.86 15.86
C ALA A 97 14.42 -18.73 16.14
N GLU A 98 15.08 -17.75 15.52
CA GLU A 98 16.48 -17.41 15.79
C GLU A 98 16.68 -16.95 17.24
N TRP A 99 15.77 -16.08 17.73
CA TRP A 99 15.77 -15.63 19.12
C TRP A 99 15.59 -16.79 20.12
N GLN A 100 14.65 -17.70 19.87
CA GLN A 100 14.45 -18.89 20.70
C GLN A 100 15.67 -19.81 20.69
N THR A 101 16.33 -19.97 19.53
CA THR A 101 17.56 -20.75 19.41
C THR A 101 18.69 -20.11 20.21
N ALA A 102 18.87 -18.80 20.10
CA ALA A 102 19.83 -18.05 20.91
C ALA A 102 19.56 -18.21 22.42
N HIS A 103 18.29 -18.17 22.83
CA HIS A 103 17.90 -18.37 24.22
C HIS A 103 18.19 -19.80 24.71
N ALA A 104 17.95 -20.81 23.87
CA ALA A 104 18.26 -22.21 24.16
C ALA A 104 19.78 -22.43 24.28
N LEU A 105 20.58 -21.84 23.39
CA LEU A 105 22.04 -21.89 23.45
C LEU A 105 22.57 -21.20 24.72
N THR A 106 22.00 -20.05 25.10
CA THR A 106 22.35 -19.36 26.34
C THR A 106 22.02 -20.22 27.56
N SER A 107 20.83 -20.80 27.59
CA SER A 107 20.39 -21.70 28.67
C SER A 107 21.31 -22.91 28.77
N LYS A 108 21.68 -23.52 27.64
CA LYS A 108 22.58 -24.67 27.61
C LYS A 108 23.98 -24.30 28.06
N ALA A 109 24.50 -23.16 27.62
CA ALA A 109 25.79 -22.69 28.07
C ALA A 109 25.81 -22.47 29.58
N ASN A 110 24.77 -21.84 30.16
CA ASN A 110 24.66 -21.68 31.61
C ASN A 110 24.64 -23.01 32.36
N GLU A 111 23.97 -24.04 31.84
CA GLU A 111 24.03 -25.40 32.38
C GLU A 111 25.46 -25.98 32.32
N MET A 112 26.15 -25.78 31.18
CA MET A 112 27.55 -26.22 31.01
C MET A 112 28.49 -25.52 32.00
N LEU A 113 28.26 -24.23 32.28
CA LEU A 113 29.02 -23.44 33.24
C LEU A 113 28.74 -23.86 34.70
N ALA A 114 27.54 -24.33 35.00
CA ALA A 114 27.18 -24.74 36.36
C ALA A 114 27.73 -26.12 36.76
N ARG A 115 28.12 -26.96 35.78
CA ARG A 115 28.56 -28.33 36.01
C ARG A 115 30.07 -28.39 36.35
N PRO A 116 30.50 -29.19 37.35
CA PRO A 116 31.91 -29.42 37.61
C PRO A 116 32.63 -29.99 36.37
N LEU A 117 33.78 -29.40 36.03
CA LEU A 117 34.54 -29.78 34.83
C LEU A 117 35.03 -31.23 34.84
N GLU A 118 35.31 -31.77 36.02
CA GLU A 118 35.82 -33.12 36.23
C GLU A 118 34.86 -34.20 35.71
N GLU A 119 33.58 -33.86 35.60
CA GLU A 119 32.49 -34.72 35.13
C GLU A 119 32.00 -34.35 33.72
N ALA A 120 32.56 -33.29 33.12
CA ALA A 120 32.09 -32.73 31.86
C ALA A 120 32.95 -33.21 30.67
N ARG A 121 32.30 -33.51 29.55
CA ARG A 121 32.98 -33.81 28.27
C ARG A 121 33.44 -32.54 27.53
N TRP A 122 33.03 -31.37 28.01
CA TRP A 122 33.26 -30.06 27.41
C TRP A 122 34.13 -29.19 28.31
N THR A 123 34.67 -28.12 27.73
CA THR A 123 35.49 -27.11 28.41
C THR A 123 34.74 -25.80 28.60
N TRP A 124 35.24 -24.92 29.47
CA TRP A 124 34.76 -23.53 29.57
C TRP A 124 34.82 -22.78 28.23
N ARG A 125 35.79 -23.12 27.36
CA ARG A 125 35.92 -22.51 26.04
C ARG A 125 34.72 -22.85 25.14
N ASP A 126 34.21 -24.08 25.23
CA ASP A 126 33.03 -24.51 24.46
C ASP A 126 31.77 -23.76 24.91
N ALA A 127 31.60 -23.58 26.22
CA ALA A 127 30.49 -22.79 26.78
C ALA A 127 30.57 -21.31 26.38
N VAL A 128 31.77 -20.71 26.42
CA VAL A 128 31.98 -19.31 25.96
C VAL A 128 31.73 -19.16 24.46
N ALA A 129 32.15 -20.13 23.64
CA ALA A 129 31.86 -20.11 22.20
C ALA A 129 30.35 -20.14 21.93
N MET A 130 29.61 -20.96 22.67
CA MET A 130 28.16 -21.05 22.59
C MET A 130 27.48 -19.74 22.99
N LEU A 131 27.94 -19.07 24.06
CA LEU A 131 27.42 -17.76 24.49
C LEU A 131 27.66 -16.67 23.45
N ARG A 132 28.83 -16.66 22.81
CA ARG A 132 29.15 -15.67 21.76
C ARG A 132 28.22 -15.83 20.57
N GLU A 133 27.99 -17.07 20.15
CA GLU A 133 27.09 -17.36 19.04
C GLU A 133 25.65 -17.01 19.39
N ALA A 134 25.19 -17.38 20.60
CA ALA A 134 23.88 -16.99 21.09
C ALA A 134 23.69 -15.47 21.11
N ALA A 135 24.67 -14.71 21.62
CA ALA A 135 24.61 -13.26 21.66
C ALA A 135 24.56 -12.63 20.26
N ARG A 136 25.31 -13.20 19.30
CA ARG A 136 25.29 -12.76 17.90
C ARG A 136 23.90 -12.99 17.27
N MET A 137 23.38 -14.21 17.38
CA MET A 137 22.04 -14.56 16.86
C MET A 137 20.94 -13.70 17.49
N ALA A 138 21.00 -13.49 18.81
CA ALA A 138 20.06 -12.64 19.53
C ALA A 138 20.09 -11.18 19.05
N HIS A 139 21.29 -10.65 18.80
CA HIS A 139 21.46 -9.30 18.28
C HIS A 139 20.94 -9.17 16.85
N GLU A 140 21.31 -10.09 15.95
CA GLU A 140 20.85 -10.13 14.56
C GLU A 140 19.31 -10.22 14.48
N ALA A 141 18.69 -11.11 15.27
CA ALA A 141 17.24 -11.24 15.34
C ALA A 141 16.55 -9.98 15.89
N ALA A 142 17.14 -9.33 16.91
CA ALA A 142 16.59 -8.10 17.47
C ALA A 142 16.69 -6.93 16.49
N GLU A 143 17.81 -6.78 15.78
CA GLU A 143 17.96 -5.75 14.74
C GLU A 143 16.95 -5.97 13.61
N ALA A 144 16.85 -7.18 13.07
CA ALA A 144 15.89 -7.52 12.03
C ALA A 144 14.42 -7.25 12.47
N ALA A 145 14.07 -7.56 13.72
CA ALA A 145 12.75 -7.26 14.27
C ALA A 145 12.49 -5.74 14.37
N THR A 146 13.49 -4.94 14.76
CA THR A 146 13.35 -3.47 14.81
C THR A 146 13.21 -2.84 13.43
N GLU A 147 13.94 -3.35 12.43
CA GLU A 147 13.80 -2.91 11.03
C GLU A 147 12.41 -3.26 10.48
N ALA A 148 11.93 -4.48 10.73
CA ALA A 148 10.60 -4.92 10.34
C ALA A 148 9.50 -4.05 10.99
N ALA A 149 9.64 -3.72 12.27
CA ALA A 149 8.71 -2.83 12.98
C ALA A 149 8.72 -1.40 12.43
N ALA A 150 9.88 -0.86 12.05
CA ALA A 150 9.99 0.45 11.43
C ALA A 150 9.30 0.50 10.05
N VAL A 151 9.50 -0.53 9.22
CA VAL A 151 8.82 -0.66 7.92
C VAL A 151 7.30 -0.78 8.10
N ALA A 152 6.84 -1.54 9.10
CA ALA A 152 5.42 -1.67 9.38
C ALA A 152 4.78 -0.34 9.83
N ALA A 153 5.47 0.45 10.66
CA ALA A 153 5.02 1.77 11.10
C ALA A 153 4.97 2.80 9.96
N GLU A 154 5.92 2.72 9.00
CA GLU A 154 5.88 3.53 7.78
C GLU A 154 4.68 3.17 6.90
N GLN A 155 4.37 1.88 6.78
CA GLN A 155 3.24 1.39 5.98
C GLN A 155 1.86 1.68 6.60
N SER A 156 1.75 1.75 7.93
CA SER A 156 0.51 2.13 8.61
C SER A 156 0.21 3.62 8.54
N GLY A 157 1.12 4.44 8.01
CA GLY A 157 1.00 5.91 7.99
C GLY A 157 1.20 6.54 9.37
N GLU A 158 1.71 5.78 10.34
CA GLU A 158 1.89 6.17 11.72
C GLU A 158 3.31 6.69 11.97
N LEU A 159 3.83 7.49 11.02
CA LEU A 159 5.07 8.22 11.26
C LEU A 159 4.73 9.45 12.10
N THR A 160 4.95 9.33 13.41
CA THR A 160 4.80 10.44 14.35
C THR A 160 5.70 11.58 13.91
N VAL A 161 5.08 12.72 13.59
CA VAL A 161 5.76 14.01 13.35
C VAL A 161 6.69 14.27 14.53
N ARG A 162 8.00 14.19 14.30
CA ARG A 162 8.99 14.62 15.28
C ARG A 162 8.84 16.13 15.41
N VAL A 163 8.29 16.58 16.54
CA VAL A 163 8.24 18.01 16.91
C VAL A 163 9.68 18.49 17.03
N GLU A 164 10.15 19.29 16.07
CA GLU A 164 11.35 20.08 16.24
C GLU A 164 11.07 21.14 17.30
N TYR A 165 11.79 21.04 18.41
CA TYR A 165 11.83 22.05 19.45
C TYR A 165 12.54 23.29 18.85
N VAL A 166 11.78 24.30 18.46
CA VAL A 166 12.35 25.62 18.14
C VAL A 166 12.74 26.23 19.48
N GLY A 167 14.05 26.30 19.72
CA GLY A 167 14.60 26.98 20.89
C GLY A 167 14.14 28.42 20.92
N GLU A 168 13.30 28.74 21.91
CA GLU A 168 12.93 30.09 22.25
C GLU A 168 14.19 30.75 22.85
N THR A 169 14.80 31.65 22.08
CA THR A 169 15.86 32.54 22.56
C THR A 169 15.26 33.44 23.63
N LEU A 170 15.73 33.27 24.88
CA LEU A 170 15.55 34.25 25.93
C LEU A 170 16.28 35.52 25.52
N ASP A 171 15.53 36.50 25.00
CA ASP A 171 16.02 37.87 24.86
C ASP A 171 16.07 38.51 26.25
N GLU A 172 17.29 38.79 26.68
CA GLU A 172 17.61 39.63 27.82
C GLU A 172 17.19 41.08 27.52
N GLU A 173 16.07 41.53 28.08
CA GLU A 173 15.83 42.96 28.31
C GLU A 173 15.85 43.26 29.82
N HIS A 174 17.06 43.48 30.35
CA HIS A 174 17.25 44.28 31.56
C HIS A 174 17.40 45.74 31.15
N THR A 175 16.28 46.44 30.94
CA THR A 175 16.27 47.90 30.89
C THR A 175 16.07 48.45 32.30
N ALA A 176 17.13 49.09 32.78
CA ALA A 176 17.16 49.87 34.00
C ALA A 176 16.05 50.92 34.01
N THR A 177 15.28 50.97 35.10
CA THR A 177 14.56 52.18 35.52
C THR A 177 15.03 52.51 36.92
N GLY A 178 15.70 53.67 37.04
CA GLY A 178 16.19 54.19 38.30
C GLY A 178 15.15 54.95 39.10
N ALA A 179 15.68 55.49 40.21
CA ALA A 179 15.14 56.52 41.10
C ALA A 179 14.07 56.06 42.11
N ASP A 180 14.52 55.75 43.33
CA ASP A 180 14.18 56.61 44.47
C ASP A 180 15.25 56.52 45.57
N THR A 181 15.43 57.64 46.29
CA THR A 181 16.38 58.00 47.37
C THR A 181 17.75 58.59 47.00
#